data_AF-A0A929K925-F1
#
_entry.id   AF-A0A929K925-F1
#
_cell.length_a   1.000
_cell.length_b   1.000
_cell.length_c   1.000
_cell.angle_alpha   90.00
_cell.angle_beta   90.00
_cell.angle_gamma   90.00
#
_symmetry.space_group_name_H-M   'P 1'
#
loop_
_entity.id
_entity.type
_entity.pdbx_description
1 polymer ?
#
loop_
_entity_poly.entity_id
_entity_poly.type
_entity_poly.pdbx_seq_one_letter_code
_entity_poly.pdbx_strand_id
1 'polypeptide(L)' 'IKVGNDIVIVPVNVKVCKSCGERYYDRETMKILEETEERIESGQLKIDLIGKVLKVVGAINPHQG' A
#
# COMPACT_ATOMS: atom_id res chain seq x y z
N ILE A 1 -0.64 -1.40 -2.09
CA ILE A 1 -0.73 -2.75 -2.71
C ILE A 1 0.64 -3.39 -2.63
N LYS A 2 0.75 -4.65 -2.22
CA LYS A 2 2.04 -5.37 -2.12
C LYS A 2 2.29 -6.07 -3.45
N VAL A 3 3.50 -5.95 -3.99
CA VAL A 3 3.88 -6.58 -5.27
C VAL A 3 5.25 -7.18 -5.10
N GLY A 4 5.32 -8.51 -5.00
CA GLY A 4 6.57 -9.20 -4.63
C GLY A 4 7.11 -8.71 -3.28
N ASN A 5 8.28 -8.07 -3.30
CA ASN A 5 8.92 -7.48 -2.11
C ASN A 5 8.66 -5.98 -1.94
N ASP A 6 7.95 -5.36 -2.87
CA ASP A 6 7.71 -3.92 -2.91
C ASP A 6 6.30 -3.57 -2.42
N ILE A 7 6.12 -2.28 -2.07
CA ILE A 7 4.84 -1.70 -1.71
C ILE A 7 4.57 -0.53 -2.67
N VAL A 8 3.46 -0.63 -3.40
CA VAL A 8 2.98 0.41 -4.31
C VAL A 8 1.89 1.23 -3.63
N ILE A 9 2.06 2.55 -3.61
CA ILE A 9 1.05 3.48 -3.09
C ILE A 9 0.08 3.82 -4.21
N VAL A 10 -1.20 3.53 -3.98
CA VAL A 10 -2.28 3.82 -4.93
C VAL A 10 -3.22 4.86 -4.32
N PRO A 11 -3.35 6.05 -4.93
CA PRO A 11 -4.32 7.03 -4.46
C PRO A 11 -5.74 6.57 -4.81
N VAL A 12 -6.64 6.63 -3.83
CA VAL A 12 -8.07 6.34 -4.02
C VAL A 12 -8.92 7.37 -3.30
N ASN A 13 -10.06 7.72 -3.92
CA ASN A 13 -11.06 8.59 -3.31
C ASN A 13 -12.10 7.72 -2.62
N VAL A 14 -12.32 7.94 -1.33
CA VAL A 14 -13.28 7.17 -0.53
C VAL A 14 -14.12 8.09 0.35
N LYS A 15 -15.32 7.64 0.70
CA LYS A 15 -16.11 8.32 1.73
C LYS A 15 -15.46 8.10 3.09
N VAL A 16 -15.44 9.15 3.90
CA VAL A 16 -14.86 9.12 5.25
C VAL A 16 -15.89 9.61 6.26
N CYS A 17 -16.05 8.89 7.36
CA CYS A 17 -16.87 9.33 8.47
C CYS A 17 -16.28 10.60 9.09
N LYS A 18 -17.04 11.70 9.13
CA LYS A 18 -16.59 12.97 9.72
C LYS A 18 -16.40 12.91 11.25
N SER A 19 -17.04 11.94 11.91
CA SER A 19 -17.00 11.82 13.37
C SER A 19 -15.83 10.95 13.88
N CYS A 20 -15.51 9.85 13.19
CA CYS A 20 -14.47 8.90 13.64
C CYS A 20 -13.33 8.68 12.64
N GLY A 21 -13.42 9.17 11.40
CA GLY A 21 -12.39 8.99 10.37
C GLY A 21 -12.38 7.63 9.67
N GLU A 22 -13.36 6.76 9.94
CA GLU A 22 -13.50 5.47 9.26
C GLU A 22 -13.68 5.67 7.75
N ARG A 23 -12.98 4.85 6.95
CA ARG A 23 -13.02 4.88 5.49
C ARG A 23 -13.98 3.81 4.99
N TYR A 24 -14.91 4.20 4.12
CA TYR A 24 -15.85 3.28 3.49
C TYR A 24 -15.42 2.97 2.06
N TYR A 25 -15.14 1.70 1.80
CA TYR A 25 -14.80 1.18 0.49
C TYR A 25 -16.06 0.54 -0.10
N ASP A 26 -16.73 1.27 -0.99
CA ASP A 26 -17.87 0.71 -1.71
C ASP A 26 -17.41 -0.25 -2.83
N ARG A 27 -18.37 -0.91 -3.48
CA ARG A 27 -18.09 -1.89 -4.53
C ARG A 27 -17.29 -1.29 -5.69
N GLU A 28 -17.55 -0.03 -6.03
CA GLU A 28 -16.83 0.67 -7.10
C GLU A 28 -15.37 0.88 -6.71
N THR A 29 -15.13 1.38 -5.49
CA THR A 29 -13.77 1.57 -4.95
C THR A 29 -13.01 0.25 -4.90
N MET A 30 -13.65 -0.83 -4.42
CA MET A 30 -13.03 -2.15 -4.35
C MET A 30 -12.65 -2.67 -5.74
N LYS A 31 -13.53 -2.53 -6.74
CA LYS A 31 -13.25 -2.92 -8.12
C LYS A 31 -12.07 -2.16 -8.71
N ILE A 32 -11.96 -0.86 -8.44
CA ILE A 32 -10.81 -0.05 -8.88
C ILE A 32 -9.51 -0.56 -8.25
N LEU A 33 -9.52 -0.93 -6.97
CA LEU A 33 -8.34 -1.48 -6.29
C LEU A 33 -7.93 -2.83 -6.89
N GLU A 34 -8.89 -3.73 -7.13
CA GLU A 34 -8.66 -5.05 -7.76
C GLU A 34 -8.08 -4.89 -9.18
N GLU A 35 -8.71 -4.05 -10.02
CA GLU A 35 -8.21 -3.78 -11.38
C GLU A 35 -6.83 -3.12 -11.36
N THR A 36 -6.55 -2.26 -10.37
CA THR A 36 -5.23 -1.63 -10.23
C THR A 36 -4.18 -2.68 -9.84
N GLU A 37 -4.50 -3.61 -8.95
CA GLU A 37 -3.62 -4.71 -8.57
C GLU A 37 -3.27 -5.57 -9.78
N GLU A 38 -4.26 -6.04 -10.56
CA GLU A 38 -4.05 -6.83 -11.78
C GLU A 38 -3.16 -6.10 -12.81
N ARG A 39 -3.38 -4.79 -12.99
CA ARG A 39 -2.61 -3.97 -13.94
C ARG A 39 -1.18 -3.72 -13.48
N ILE A 40 -0.94 -3.67 -12.16
CA ILE A 40 0.41 -3.60 -11.61
C ILE A 40 1.12 -4.93 -11.84
N GLU A 41 0.49 -6.05 -11.48
CA GLU A 41 1.09 -7.38 -11.60
C GLU A 41 1.40 -7.77 -13.06
N SER A 42 0.54 -7.35 -14.00
CA SER A 42 0.76 -7.55 -15.44
C SER A 42 1.75 -6.56 -16.06
N GLY A 43 2.33 -5.63 -15.28
CA GLY A 43 3.31 -4.65 -15.77
C GLY A 43 2.72 -3.58 -16.70
N GLN A 44 1.40 -3.38 -16.67
CA GLN A 44 0.69 -2.43 -17.52
C GLN A 44 0.70 -1.00 -16.95
N LEU A 45 1.16 -0.82 -15.71
CA LEU A 45 1.29 0.47 -15.06
C LEU A 45 2.76 0.82 -14.86
N LYS A 46 3.12 2.05 -15.24
CA LYS A 46 4.42 2.63 -14.90
C LYS A 46 4.39 3.01 -13.41
N ILE A 47 5.33 2.47 -12.64
CA ILE A 47 5.47 2.73 -11.22
C ILE A 47 6.80 3.45 -11.01
N ASP A 48 6.75 4.63 -10.39
CA ASP A 48 7.94 5.39 -10.05
C ASP A 48 8.43 5.01 -8.64
N LEU A 49 9.73 4.84 -8.47
CA LEU A 49 10.35 4.65 -7.16
C LEU A 49 10.32 5.97 -6.38
N ILE A 50 9.47 6.05 -5.36
CA ILE A 50 9.31 7.25 -4.54
C ILE A 50 10.16 7.24 -3.25
N GLY A 51 10.80 6.12 -2.92
CA GLY A 51 11.65 5.98 -1.73
C GLY A 51 12.07 4.54 -1.47
N LYS A 52 13.00 4.32 -0.54
CA LYS A 52 13.48 2.99 -0.14
C LYS A 52 13.28 2.78 1.36
N VAL A 53 12.57 1.72 1.72
CA VAL A 53 12.35 1.32 3.12
C VAL A 53 13.22 0.13 3.44
N LEU A 54 13.94 0.19 4.57
CA LEU A 54 14.73 -0.91 5.10
C LEU A 54 14.06 -1.43 6.38
N LYS A 55 13.99 -2.75 6.52
CA LYS A 55 13.55 -3.40 7.75
C LYS A 55 14.76 -4.02 8.45
N VAL A 56 14.85 -3.86 9.76
CA VAL A 56 15.86 -4.57 10.57
C VAL A 56 15.63 -6.08 10.46
N VAL A 57 16.66 -6.82 10.10
CA VAL A 57 16.66 -8.29 10.10
C VAL A 57 17.69 -8.74 11.13
N GLY A 58 17.26 -8.86 12.39
CA GLY A 58 18.11 -9.21 13.52
C GLY A 58 17.57 -8.67 14.84
N ALA A 59 17.90 -9.32 15.96
CA ALA A 59 17.57 -8.81 17.29
C ALA A 59 18.50 -7.63 17.62
N ILE A 60 17.91 -6.47 17.90
CA ILE A 60 18.62 -5.38 18.58
C ILE A 60 18.75 -5.86 20.03
N ASN A 61 19.92 -6.33 20.47
CA ASN A 61 20.16 -6.60 21.89
C ASN A 61 20.26 -5.25 22.61
N PRO A 62 19.29 -4.86 23.45
CA PRO A 62 19.26 -3.52 24.04
C PRO A 62 20.25 -3.36 25.21
N HIS A 63 21.10 -4.35 25.49
CA HIS A 63 21.98 -4.41 26.67
C HIS A 63 23.44 -4.78 26.35
N GLN A 64 24.06 -4.14 25.36
CA GLN A 64 25.52 -4.08 25.28
C GLN A 64 25.97 -2.64 25.51
N GLY A 65 26.23 -2.34 26.78
CA GLY A 65 27.07 -1.23 27.24
C GLY A 65 28.26 -1.81 28.00
#